data_AF-A0AAC8YUR5-F1
#
_entry.id   AF-A0AAC8YUR5-F1
#
_cell.length_a   1.000
_cell.length_b   1.000
_cell.length_c   1.000
_cell.angle_alpha   90.00
_cell.angle_beta   90.00
_cell.angle_gamma   90.00
#
_symmetry.space_group_name_H-M   'P 1'
#
loop_
_entity.id
_entity.type
_entity.pdbx_description
1 polymer ?
#
loop_
_entity_poly.entity_id
_entity_poly.type
_entity_poly.pdbx_seq_one_letter_code
_entity_poly.pdbx_strand_id
1 'polypeptide(L)' 'MAFRNGRDATLPMPKLILHALQININGGRLPEPEANGQRYLKFPLNALDGAAWD' A
#
# COMPACT_ATOMS: atom_id res chain seq x y z
N MET A 1 -19.98 -13.45 10.93
CA MET A 1 -18.62 -12.84 10.98
C MET A 1 -17.50 -13.88 11.09
N ALA A 2 -17.66 -14.99 11.84
CA ALA A 2 -16.59 -15.97 12.07
C ALA A 2 -15.92 -16.54 10.80
N PHE A 3 -16.70 -16.95 9.80
CA PHE A 3 -16.14 -17.46 8.53
C PHE A 3 -15.30 -16.40 7.78
N ARG A 4 -15.78 -15.16 7.70
CA ARG A 4 -15.07 -14.03 7.07
C ARG A 4 -13.75 -13.77 7.77
N ASN A 5 -13.78 -13.61 9.10
CA ASN A 5 -12.60 -13.30 9.89
C ASN A 5 -11.55 -14.43 9.81
N GLY A 6 -12.00 -15.69 9.84
CA GLY A 6 -11.12 -16.84 9.71
C GLY A 6 -10.41 -16.90 8.35
N ARG A 7 -11.13 -16.59 7.27
CA ARG A 7 -10.55 -16.50 5.93
C ARG A 7 -9.58 -15.32 5.82
N ASP A 8 -9.99 -14.13 6.24
CA ASP A 8 -9.23 -12.89 6.06
C ASP A 8 -7.88 -12.95 6.80
N ALA A 9 -7.81 -13.64 7.94
CA ALA A 9 -6.58 -13.86 8.71
C ALA A 9 -5.52 -14.70 7.96
N THR A 10 -5.91 -15.46 6.93
CA THR A 10 -4.98 -16.31 6.15
C THR A 10 -4.53 -15.66 4.84
N LEU A 11 -5.10 -14.51 4.46
CA LEU A 11 -4.81 -13.88 3.18
C LEU A 11 -3.51 -13.07 3.26
N PRO A 12 -2.60 -13.21 2.29
CA PRO A 12 -1.42 -12.36 2.22
C PRO A 12 -1.82 -10.94 1.87
N MET A 13 -0.95 -9.99 2.20
CA MET A 13 -1.13 -8.62 1.80
C MET A 13 -1.02 -8.50 0.26
N PRO A 14 -1.91 -7.74 -0.42
CA PRO A 14 -1.78 -7.54 -1.85
C PRO A 14 -0.49 -6.78 -2.20
N LYS A 15 0.28 -7.28 -3.18
CA LYS A 15 1.57 -6.72 -3.63
C LYS A 15 1.56 -5.21 -3.88
N LEU A 16 0.46 -4.67 -4.40
CA LEU A 16 0.33 -3.25 -4.75
C LEU A 16 -0.49 -2.43 -3.74
N ILE A 17 -0.81 -2.95 -2.55
CA ILE A 17 -1.70 -2.24 -1.62
C ILE A 17 -1.16 -0.86 -1.25
N LEU A 18 0.13 -0.74 -0.96
CA LEU A 18 0.76 0.53 -0.59
C LEU A 18 0.84 1.51 -1.76
N HIS A 19 0.95 1.02 -2.99
CA HIS A 19 0.91 1.86 -4.20
C HIS A 19 -0.51 2.41 -4.42
N ALA A 20 -1.49 1.51 -4.38
CA ALA A 20 -2.89 1.83 -4.60
C ALA A 20 -3.42 2.79 -3.53
N LEU A 21 -3.11 2.58 -2.26
CA LEU A 21 -3.55 3.46 -1.18
C LEU A 21 -3.05 4.91 -1.38
N GLN A 22 -1.77 5.10 -1.71
CA GLN A 22 -1.20 6.43 -1.88
C GLN A 22 -1.80 7.22 -3.05
N ILE A 23 -2.19 6.52 -4.12
CA ILE A 23 -2.75 7.15 -5.33
C ILE A 23 -4.28 7.29 -5.21
N ASN A 24 -4.97 6.23 -4.79
CA ASN A 24 -6.42 6.16 -4.85
C ASN A 24 -7.10 7.00 -3.77
N ILE A 25 -6.50 7.14 -2.59
CA ILE A 25 -7.02 8.05 -1.55
C ILE A 25 -6.99 9.50 -2.05
N ASN A 26 -6.04 9.84 -2.92
CA ASN A 26 -5.95 11.15 -3.56
C ASN A 26 -6.78 11.25 -4.87
N GLY A 27 -7.74 10.36 -5.07
CA GLY A 27 -8.60 10.35 -6.26
C GLY A 27 -7.84 10.06 -7.56
N GLY A 28 -6.78 9.25 -7.50
CA GLY A 28 -5.97 8.90 -8.68
C GLY A 28 -4.84 9.89 -8.99
N ARG A 29 -4.71 10.98 -8.22
CA ARG A 29 -3.63 11.96 -8.42
C ARG A 29 -2.31 11.47 -7.83
N LEU A 30 -1.24 11.59 -8.61
CA LEU A 30 0.12 11.28 -8.14
C LEU A 30 0.59 12.29 -7.08
N PRO A 31 1.53 11.90 -6.20
CA PRO A 31 2.17 12.82 -5.26
C PRO A 31 2.85 13.98 -5.98
N GLU A 32 2.91 15.15 -5.36
CA GLU A 32 3.67 16.29 -5.90
C GLU A 32 5.15 15.94 -6.12
N PRO A 33 5.81 16.54 -7.13
CA PRO A 33 7.21 16.29 -7.38
C PRO A 33 8.06 16.89 -6.26
N GLU A 34 9.17 16.23 -5.94
CA GLU A 34 10.20 16.78 -5.06
C GLU A 34 11.06 17.81 -5.80
N ALA A 35 12.05 18.40 -5.12
CA ALA A 35 12.89 19.48 -5.67
C ALA A 35 13.67 19.09 -6.94
N ASN A 36 13.86 17.79 -7.18
CA ASN A 36 14.49 17.26 -8.39
C ASN A 36 13.51 17.08 -9.57
N GLY A 37 12.25 17.50 -9.41
CA GLY A 37 11.19 17.39 -10.41
C GLY A 37 10.57 16.00 -10.53
N GLN A 38 11.03 15.02 -9.76
CA GLN A 38 10.53 13.64 -9.80
C GLN A 38 9.51 13.36 -8.69
N ARG A 39 8.59 12.44 -8.97
CA ARG A 39 7.53 12.03 -8.04
C ARG A 39 7.89 10.68 -7.43
N TYR A 40 7.66 10.53 -6.12
CA TYR A 40 8.01 9.32 -5.37
C TYR A 40 6.81 8.82 -4.58
N LEU A 41 6.64 7.50 -4.57
CA LEU A 41 5.80 6.82 -3.58
C LEU A 41 6.64 6.55 -2.34
N LYS A 42 6.06 6.75 -1.16
CA LYS A 42 6.74 6.60 0.13
C LYS A 42 6.33 5.27 0.76
N PHE A 43 7.32 4.46 1.11
CA PHE A 43 7.10 3.16 1.73
C PHE A 43 7.62 3.19 3.16
N PRO A 44 6.75 2.99 4.17
CA PRO A 44 7.21 2.91 5.53
C PRO A 44 7.92 1.58 5.75
N LEU A 45 9.18 1.64 6.18
CA LEU A 45 9.97 0.45 6.46
C LEU A 45 9.49 -0.18 7.77
N ASN A 46 9.26 -1.50 7.75
CA ASN A 46 8.85 -2.31 8.91
C ASN A 46 7.57 -1.84 9.63
N ALA A 47 6.69 -1.09 8.95
CA ALA A 47 5.42 -0.64 9.54
C ALA A 47 4.25 -1.59 9.29
N LEU A 48 4.39 -2.50 8.32
CA LEU A 48 3.38 -3.47 7.95
C LEU A 48 3.99 -4.87 7.89
N ASP A 49 3.60 -5.71 8.84
CA ASP A 49 3.99 -7.12 8.87
C ASP A 49 3.34 -7.87 7.71
N GLY A 50 4.12 -8.71 7.02
CA GLY A 50 3.63 -9.54 5.91
C GLY A 50 3.38 -8.80 4.60
N ALA A 51 3.88 -7.56 4.45
CA ALA A 51 3.97 -6.93 3.14
C ALA A 51 4.86 -7.79 2.21
N ALA A 52 4.33 -8.18 1.05
CA ALA A 52 5.09 -8.88 0.03
C ALA A 52 6.04 -7.88 -0.65
N TRP A 53 7.35 -8.01 -0.40
CA TRP A 53 8.40 -7.12 -0.92
C TRP A 53 9.12 -7.71 -2.15
N ASP A 54 8.70 -8.90 -2.56
CA ASP A 54 9.21 -9.76 -3.62
C ASP A 54 8.34 -9.69 -4.89
#